data_AF-A0A3B8MVU3-F1
#
_entry.id   AF-A0A3B8MVU3-F1
#
_cell.length_a   1.000
_cell.length_b   1.000
_cell.length_c   1.000
_cell.angle_alpha   90.00
_cell.angle_beta   90.00
_cell.angle_gamma   90.00
#
_symmetry.space_group_name_H-M   'P 1'
#
loop_
_entity.id
_entity.type
_entity.pdbx_description
1 polymer ?
#
loop_
_entity_poly.entity_id
_entity_poly.type
_entity_poly.pdbx_seq_one_letter_code
_entity_poly.pdbx_strand_id
1 'polypeptide(L)'
;IIDVLRKLSINAEFSGRNDITIDGKKISGNAQYYYKNRILHHGTLLFSSSITDLSAALKVRPVKFEDKGVKSVSKRVTNISEHLKEPITIEKFIDLIMNHIREQT
;
A
#
# COMPACT_ATOMS: atom_id res chain seq x y z
N ILE A 1 -5.62 -9.51 -2.62
CA ILE A 1 -4.70 -8.47 -3.15
C ILE A 1 -3.39 -9.09 -3.64
N ILE A 2 -2.60 -9.74 -2.78
CA ILE A 2 -1.32 -10.37 -3.17
C ILE A 2 -1.49 -11.32 -4.36
N ASP A 3 -2.53 -12.16 -4.36
CA ASP A 3 -2.78 -13.09 -5.45
C ASP A 3 -3.03 -12.39 -6.79
N VAL A 4 -3.73 -11.26 -6.80
CA VAL A 4 -3.94 -10.44 -8.00
C VAL A 4 -2.61 -9.88 -8.51
N LEU A 5 -1.77 -9.37 -7.61
CA LEU A 5 -0.43 -8.88 -7.98
C LEU A 5 0.45 -10.01 -8.53
N ARG A 6 0.40 -11.20 -7.93
CA ARG A 6 1.14 -12.38 -8.43
C ARG A 6 0.65 -12.85 -9.79
N LYS A 7 -0.67 -12.80 -10.06
CA LYS A 7 -1.23 -13.04 -11.41
C LYS A 7 -0.70 -12.04 -12.44
N LEU A 8 -0.39 -10.82 -12.02
CA LEU A 8 0.28 -9.80 -12.85
C LEU A 8 1.81 -9.96 -12.91
N SER A 9 2.35 -11.11 -12.48
CA SER A 9 3.80 -11.37 -12.39
C SER A 9 4.56 -10.43 -11.43
N ILE A 10 3.88 -9.83 -10.45
CA ILE A 10 4.51 -8.98 -9.43
C ILE A 10 4.76 -9.80 -8.16
N ASN A 11 6.00 -9.78 -7.67
CA ASN A 11 6.38 -10.44 -6.43
C ASN A 11 5.97 -9.62 -5.19
N ALA A 12 4.68 -9.68 -4.85
CA ALA A 12 4.14 -9.04 -3.65
C ALA A 12 4.13 -9.99 -2.44
N GLU A 13 4.43 -9.44 -1.27
CA GLU A 13 4.47 -10.17 0.00
C GLU A 13 3.93 -9.34 1.16
N PHE A 14 3.50 -10.02 2.23
CA PHE A 14 3.23 -9.36 3.50
C PHE A 14 4.55 -9.07 4.22
N SER A 15 4.67 -7.87 4.78
CA SER A 15 5.83 -7.47 5.56
C SER A 15 5.41 -6.91 6.92
N GLY A 16 6.03 -7.41 7.97
CA GLY A 16 5.71 -7.01 9.35
C GLY A 16 4.27 -7.34 9.73
N ARG A 17 3.59 -6.37 10.38
CA ARG A 17 2.23 -6.56 10.90
C ARG A 17 1.14 -6.16 9.91
N ASN A 18 1.39 -5.14 9.09
CA ASN A 18 0.32 -4.44 8.38
C ASN A 18 0.72 -3.91 7.00
N ASP A 19 1.90 -4.26 6.49
CA ASP A 19 2.39 -3.74 5.23
C ASP A 19 2.35 -4.80 4.13
N ILE A 20 2.13 -4.36 2.90
CA ILE A 20 2.38 -5.16 1.69
C ILE A 20 3.54 -4.50 0.95
N THR A 21 4.51 -5.32 0.53
CA THR A 21 5.72 -4.88 -0.16
C THR A 21 5.85 -5.54 -1.54
N ILE A 22 6.50 -4.84 -2.46
CA ILE A 22 7.06 -5.38 -3.70
C ILE A 22 8.56 -5.14 -3.63
N ASP A 23 9.37 -6.20 -3.72
CA ASP A 23 10.84 -6.14 -3.62
C ASP A 23 11.33 -5.33 -2.41
N GLY A 24 10.70 -5.56 -1.25
CA GLY A 24 10.99 -4.85 0.01
C GLY A 24 10.51 -3.40 0.09
N LYS A 25 9.88 -2.85 -0.96
CA LYS A 25 9.28 -1.50 -0.97
C LYS A 25 7.79 -1.59 -0.72
N LYS A 26 7.30 -0.87 0.28
CA LYS A 26 5.90 -0.81 0.71
C LYS A 26 5.01 -0.19 -0.36
N ILE A 27 3.91 -0.87 -0.67
CA ILE A 27 2.83 -0.38 -1.53
C ILE A 27 1.52 -0.16 -0.79
N SER A 28 1.39 -0.72 0.43
CA SER A 28 0.15 -0.73 1.19
C SER A 28 0.44 -0.58 2.67
N GLY A 29 -0.34 0.27 3.35
CA GLY A 29 -0.46 0.26 4.81
C GLY A 29 -1.88 -0.14 5.19
N ASN A 30 -2.00 -1.13 6.07
CA ASN A 30 -3.28 -1.63 6.56
C ASN A 30 -3.49 -1.21 8.02
N ALA A 31 -4.75 -1.11 8.40
CA ALA A 31 -5.19 -0.82 9.76
C ALA A 31 -6.47 -1.59 10.07
N GLN A 32 -6.69 -1.86 11.35
CA GLN A 32 -7.87 -2.54 11.86
C GLN A 32 -8.49 -1.74 12.98
N TYR A 33 -9.83 -1.74 13.02
CA TYR A 33 -10.59 -1.22 14.13
C TYR A 33 -11.64 -2.24 14.54
N TYR A 34 -11.74 -2.49 15.85
CA TYR A 34 -12.70 -3.42 16.43
C TYR A 34 -13.74 -2.67 17.24
N TYR A 35 -15.03 -2.91 16.96
CA TYR A 35 -16.13 -2.29 17.68
C TYR A 35 -17.37 -3.18 17.69
N LYS A 36 -17.98 -3.37 18.87
CA LYS A 36 -19.22 -4.13 19.09
C LYS A 36 -19.28 -5.45 18.29
N ASN A 37 -18.25 -6.28 18.44
CA ASN A 37 -18.12 -7.58 17.76
C ASN A 37 -18.00 -7.53 16.24
N ARG A 38 -17.53 -6.40 15.67
CA ARG A 38 -17.23 -6.24 14.24
C ARG A 38 -15.79 -5.75 14.06
N ILE A 39 -15.11 -6.27 13.04
CA ILE A 39 -13.76 -5.85 12.65
C ILE A 39 -13.87 -5.10 11.32
N LEU A 40 -13.41 -3.85 11.29
CA LEU A 40 -13.14 -3.11 10.07
C LEU A 40 -11.66 -3.26 9.75
N HIS A 41 -11.33 -4.00 8.68
CA HIS A 41 -10.00 -4.01 8.08
C HIS A 41 -10.01 -3.11 6.84
N HIS A 42 -9.08 -2.16 6.79
CA HIS A 42 -8.92 -1.25 5.67
C HIS A 42 -7.45 -1.01 5.40
N GLY A 43 -7.15 -0.53 4.21
CA GLY A 43 -5.79 -0.19 3.83
C GLY A 43 -5.73 0.68 2.60
N THR A 44 -4.52 1.05 2.22
CA THR A 44 -4.22 1.82 1.02
C THR A 44 -3.48 0.96 -0.01
N LEU A 45 -3.55 1.33 -1.28
CA LEU A 45 -2.71 0.77 -2.33
C LEU A 45 -2.13 1.93 -3.15
N LEU A 46 -0.81 2.08 -3.15
CA LEU A 46 -0.11 3.05 -3.99
C LEU A 46 -0.06 2.51 -5.41
N PHE A 47 -1.01 2.90 -6.25
CA PHE A 47 -1.06 2.44 -7.63
C PHE A 47 -0.17 3.28 -8.55
N SER A 48 -0.38 4.60 -8.57
CA SER A 48 0.33 5.56 -9.43
C SER A 48 0.33 6.97 -8.79
N SER A 49 0.62 7.03 -7.49
CA SER A 49 0.59 8.25 -6.69
C SER A 49 1.88 9.07 -6.83
N SER A 50 1.79 10.39 -6.66
CA SER A 50 2.96 11.27 -6.57
C SER A 50 3.72 11.03 -5.26
N ILE A 51 4.88 10.36 -5.36
CA ILE A 51 5.75 10.06 -4.20
C ILE A 51 6.33 11.35 -3.60
N THR A 52 6.53 12.38 -4.44
CA THR A 52 6.97 13.71 -4.01
C THR A 52 5.95 14.36 -3.09
N ASP A 53 4.68 14.39 -3.50
CA ASP A 53 3.60 14.98 -2.70
C ASP A 53 3.35 14.19 -1.43
N LEU A 54 3.39 12.85 -1.52
CA LEU A 54 3.31 11.97 -0.35
C LEU A 54 4.42 12.28 0.65
N SER A 55 5.66 12.42 0.19
CA SER A 55 6.80 12.72 1.06
C SER A 55 6.69 14.11 1.68
N ALA A 56 6.21 15.10 0.92
CA ALA A 56 5.99 16.46 1.39
C ALA A 56 4.87 16.51 2.45
N ALA A 57 3.76 15.80 2.24
CA ALA A 57 2.64 15.74 3.18
C ALA A 57 3.02 15.06 4.51
N LEU A 58 3.91 14.08 4.48
CA LEU A 58 4.39 13.37 5.67
C LEU A 58 5.54 14.10 6.38
N LYS A 59 6.04 15.20 5.83
CA LYS A 59 7.12 15.98 6.44
C LYS A 59 6.57 16.71 7.68
N VAL A 60 6.85 16.16 8.85
CA VAL A 60 6.48 16.76 10.13
C VAL A 60 7.19 18.11 10.28
N ARG A 61 6.44 19.16 10.65
CA ARG A 61 7.04 20.45 11.02
C ARG A 61 7.86 20.25 12.31
N PRO A 62 9.09 20.76 12.41
CA PRO A 62 9.85 20.66 13.64
C PRO A 62 9.16 21.52 14.72
N VAL A 63 8.32 20.89 15.55
CA VAL A 63 7.67 21.52 16.69
C VAL A 63 8.31 20.93 17.94
N LYS A 64 9.21 21.69 18.59
CA LYS A 64 9.70 21.61 20.00
C LYS A 64 9.78 20.25 20.73
N PHE A 65 9.82 19.12 20.01
CA PHE A 65 9.98 17.78 20.54
C PHE A 65 11.17 17.17 19.83
N GLU A 66 12.35 17.33 20.43
CA GLU A 66 13.62 16.83 19.90
C GLU A 66 13.78 15.30 20.01
N ASP A 67 12.90 14.59 20.75
CA ASP A 67 13.29 13.26 21.26
C ASP A 67 12.48 12.06 20.76
N LYS A 68 11.49 12.21 19.87
CA LYS A 68 10.73 11.06 19.31
C LYS A 68 10.40 11.18 17.82
N GLY A 69 11.27 11.83 17.06
CA GLY A 69 11.14 11.95 15.61
C GLY A 69 11.27 10.58 14.94
N VAL A 70 10.15 9.96 14.56
CA VAL A 70 10.13 8.72 13.79
C VAL A 70 10.92 8.95 12.51
N LYS A 71 12.06 8.25 12.38
CA LYS A 71 12.98 8.38 11.23
C LYS A 71 12.20 8.26 9.90
N SER A 72 12.41 9.27 9.05
CA SER A 72 11.84 9.47 7.71
C SER A 72 11.43 8.17 6.98
N VAL A 73 10.17 8.13 6.53
CA VAL A 73 9.53 7.01 5.83
C VAL A 73 9.82 7.02 4.32
N SER A 74 10.46 8.06 3.77
CA SER A 74 10.52 8.28 2.31
C SER A 74 11.31 7.23 1.53
N LYS A 75 12.21 6.48 2.19
CA LYS A 75 13.01 5.42 1.53
C LYS A 75 12.24 4.09 1.32
N ARG A 76 10.97 3.97 1.71
CA ARG A 76 10.30 2.67 1.86
C ARG A 76 9.12 2.41 0.94
N VAL A 77 8.72 3.30 0.02
CA VAL A 77 7.49 3.10 -0.78
C VAL A 77 7.74 3.08 -2.29
N THR A 78 6.83 2.45 -3.03
CA THR A 78 6.82 2.40 -4.51
C THR A 78 5.38 2.32 -5.02
N ASN A 79 5.17 2.64 -6.29
CA ASN A 79 3.86 2.49 -6.93
C ASN A 79 3.76 1.14 -7.61
N ILE A 80 2.62 0.48 -7.52
CA ILE A 80 2.34 -0.80 -8.21
C ILE A 80 2.56 -0.66 -9.73
N SER A 81 2.21 0.49 -10.32
CA SER A 81 2.38 0.73 -11.75
C SER A 81 3.82 0.64 -12.24
N GLU A 82 4.81 0.88 -11.36
CA GLU A 82 6.24 0.79 -11.68
C GLU A 82 6.74 -0.65 -11.83
N HIS A 83 5.96 -1.64 -11.37
CA HIS A 83 6.33 -3.07 -11.37
C HIS A 83 5.56 -3.89 -12.39
N LEU A 84 4.65 -3.28 -13.13
CA LEU A 84 3.88 -3.95 -14.17
C LEU A 84 4.74 -4.16 -15.42
N LYS A 85 4.68 -5.36 -16.00
CA LYS A 85 5.28 -5.63 -17.32
C LYS A 85 4.62 -4.84 -18.44
N GLU A 86 3.30 -4.68 -18.35
CA GLU A 86 2.49 -3.91 -19.29
C GLU A 86 1.65 -2.90 -18.52
N PRO A 87 1.58 -1.64 -18.98
CA PRO A 87 0.81 -0.61 -18.29
C PRO A 87 -0.68 -0.94 -18.32
N ILE A 88 -1.33 -0.84 -17.16
CA ILE A 88 -2.79 -0.93 -17.03
C ILE A 88 -3.32 0.33 -16.36
N THR A 89 -4.58 0.64 -16.60
CA THR A 89 -5.24 1.76 -15.91
C THR A 89 -5.64 1.37 -14.48
N ILE A 90 -5.89 2.36 -13.63
CA ILE A 90 -6.35 2.11 -12.26
C ILE A 90 -7.72 1.42 -12.23
N GLU A 91 -8.60 1.73 -13.17
CA GLU A 91 -9.92 1.10 -13.31
C GLU A 91 -9.75 -0.39 -13.61
N LYS A 92 -8.87 -0.74 -14.55
CA LYS A 92 -8.58 -2.14 -14.85
C LYS A 92 -8.02 -2.88 -13.64
N PHE A 93 -7.14 -2.22 -12.87
CA PHE A 93 -6.61 -2.80 -11.64
C PHE A 93 -7.69 -3.04 -10.58
N ILE A 94 -8.62 -2.09 -10.41
CA ILE A 94 -9.78 -2.23 -9.52
C ILE A 94 -10.64 -3.42 -9.98
N ASP A 95 -10.94 -3.53 -11.28
CA ASP A 95 -11.74 -4.64 -11.82
C ASP A 95 -11.09 -6.00 -11.55
N LEU A 96 -9.77 -6.11 -11.72
CA LEU A 96 -9.03 -7.33 -11.41
C LEU A 96 -9.16 -7.73 -9.94
N ILE A 97 -9.11 -6.75 -9.02
CA ILE A 97 -9.33 -7.00 -7.59
C ILE A 97 -10.77 -7.44 -7.33
N MET A 98 -11.75 -6.71 -7.87
CA MET A 98 -13.17 -6.99 -7.62
C MET A 98 -13.60 -8.34 -8.18
N ASN A 99 -13.13 -8.71 -9.37
CA ASN A 99 -13.42 -10.02 -9.96
C ASN A 99 -12.79 -11.15 -9.13
N HIS A 100 -11.55 -10.97 -8.68
CA HIS A 100 -10.90 -11.97 -7.84
C HIS A 100 -11.62 -12.18 -6.50
N ILE A 101 -12.15 -11.12 -5.88
CA ILE A 101 -12.95 -11.24 -4.64
C ILE A 101 -14.25 -12.00 -4.92
N ARG A 102 -14.93 -11.71 -6.04
CA ARG A 102 -16.17 -12.40 -6.44
C ARG A 102 -15.96 -13.89 -6.73
N GLU A 103 -14.81 -14.27 -7.29
CA GLU A 103 -14.47 -15.68 -7.55
C GLU A 103 -14.16 -16.47 -6.26
N GLN A 104 -13.77 -15.78 -5.19
CA GLN A 104 -13.42 -16.39 -3.90
C GLN A 104 -14.59 -16.43 -2.90
N THR A 105 -15.74 -15.86 -3.27
CA THR A 105 -16.97 -15.84 -2.45
C THR A 105 -18.00 -16.76 -3.06
#